data_AF-A0AAU4HWD8-F1
#
_entry.id   AF-A0AAU4HWD8-F1
#
_cell.length_a   1.000
_cell.length_b   1.000
_cell.length_c   1.000
_cell.angle_alpha   90.00
_cell.angle_beta   90.00
_cell.angle_gamma   90.00
#
_symmetry.space_group_name_H-M   'P 1'
#
loop_
_entity.id
_entity.type
_entity.pdbx_description
1 polymer ?
#
loop_
_entity_poly.entity_id
_entity_poly.type
_entity_poly.pdbx_seq_one_letter_code
_entity_poly.pdbx_strand_id
1 'polypeptide(L)'
;MVMTSLPESRTEQDGSAVIRVLSYNIRSMRDDFEALVRVIRACAPDLVLIQEAPRFFRWRKAAARLAARTDLVVLGGGGTAAGPLLLCSLRATVERTEDILLPLTPGLHRRGFATAVVRIAGARIGVLSCHLSLDRTERLAQAEALLGRLDAMGVEHAVVGGDLNEAPGGPAFRRLAGRLQDCWAVRPRGGEHTFPSHGPGRRIDALFTTGGIEVLGCGVPTGLPGISGADLLAATDHLPVLAALRVPAVRRA
;
A
#
# COMPACT_ATOMS: atom_id res chain seq x y z
N MET A 1 21.37 -6.62 -17.62
CA MET A 1 20.99 -5.20 -17.67
C MET A 1 20.83 -4.71 -16.25
N VAL A 2 21.51 -3.63 -15.85
CA VAL A 2 21.25 -2.96 -14.57
C VAL A 2 19.81 -2.45 -14.66
N MET A 3 18.86 -3.12 -14.00
CA MET A 3 17.50 -2.62 -13.93
C MET A 3 17.59 -1.28 -13.20
N THR A 4 17.31 -0.19 -13.92
CA THR A 4 17.29 1.15 -13.35
C THR A 4 16.34 1.16 -12.15
N SER A 5 16.71 1.86 -11.08
CA SER A 5 15.81 2.03 -9.93
C SER A 5 14.49 2.66 -10.38
N LEU A 6 13.42 2.45 -9.62
CA LEU A 6 12.17 3.19 -9.84
C LEU A 6 12.47 4.70 -9.80
N PRO A 7 11.76 5.55 -10.57
CA PRO A 7 11.94 6.99 -10.48
C PRO A 7 11.85 7.52 -9.05
N GLU A 8 12.71 8.49 -8.70
CA GLU A 8 12.63 9.21 -7.43
C GLU A 8 11.40 10.11 -7.38
N SER A 9 10.89 10.27 -6.16
CA SER A 9 9.81 11.17 -5.80
C SER A 9 10.19 12.63 -6.08
N ARG A 10 9.32 13.38 -6.78
CA ARG A 10 9.54 14.80 -7.10
C ARG A 10 8.24 15.52 -7.43
N THR A 11 8.29 16.83 -7.40
CA THR A 11 7.24 17.71 -7.93
C THR A 11 7.66 18.17 -9.31
N GLU A 12 6.80 17.97 -10.30
CA GLU A 12 7.04 18.41 -11.68
C GLU A 12 6.61 19.88 -11.84
N GLN A 13 7.10 20.54 -12.89
CA GLN A 13 6.85 21.97 -13.14
C GLN A 13 5.36 22.29 -13.40
N ASP A 14 4.61 21.33 -13.94
CA ASP A 14 3.17 21.44 -14.19
C ASP A 14 2.31 21.21 -12.93
N GLY A 15 2.96 21.02 -11.77
CA GLY A 15 2.32 20.76 -10.49
C GLY A 15 1.93 19.29 -10.28
N SER A 16 2.13 18.41 -11.27
CA SER A 16 1.99 16.97 -11.09
C SER A 16 3.04 16.45 -10.10
N ALA A 17 2.76 15.30 -9.49
CA ALA A 17 3.64 14.70 -8.51
C ALA A 17 4.08 13.32 -8.98
N VAL A 18 5.40 13.09 -9.01
CA VAL A 18 5.94 11.73 -9.00
C VAL A 18 6.08 11.30 -7.54
N ILE A 19 5.45 10.18 -7.20
CA ILE A 19 5.42 9.65 -5.84
C ILE A 19 5.79 8.18 -5.84
N ARG A 20 6.34 7.74 -4.71
CA ARG A 20 6.56 6.31 -4.41
C ARG A 20 5.55 5.83 -3.39
N VAL A 21 4.85 4.74 -3.73
CA VAL A 21 3.85 4.12 -2.86
C VAL A 21 4.28 2.69 -2.56
N LEU A 22 4.35 2.35 -1.28
CA LEU A 22 4.74 1.04 -0.79
C LEU A 22 3.53 0.33 -0.16
N SER A 23 3.19 -0.87 -0.63
CA SER A 23 2.28 -1.78 0.09
C SER A 23 3.10 -2.85 0.80
N TYR A 24 2.82 -3.11 2.08
CA TYR A 24 3.59 -4.09 2.84
C TYR A 24 2.83 -4.73 4.01
N ASN A 25 2.64 -6.06 3.95
CA ASN A 25 2.19 -6.85 5.10
C ASN A 25 3.38 -7.11 6.04
N ILE A 26 3.30 -6.53 7.24
CA ILE A 26 4.42 -6.54 8.21
C ILE A 26 4.24 -7.57 9.33
N ARG A 27 3.23 -8.45 9.24
CA ARG A 27 3.00 -9.56 10.18
C ARG A 27 3.03 -9.14 11.66
N SER A 28 2.41 -8.01 11.98
CA SER A 28 2.42 -7.39 13.31
C SER A 28 3.81 -7.05 13.87
N MET A 29 4.82 -6.85 13.01
CA MET A 29 6.22 -6.59 13.36
C MET A 29 6.83 -7.69 14.27
N ARG A 30 6.46 -8.95 14.02
CA ARG A 30 6.87 -10.10 14.85
C ARG A 30 8.25 -10.64 14.53
N ASP A 31 8.74 -10.39 13.32
CA ASP A 31 10.03 -10.86 12.83
C ASP A 31 11.14 -9.82 13.12
N ASP A 32 12.10 -9.60 12.23
CA ASP A 32 13.15 -8.60 12.44
C ASP A 32 12.65 -7.18 12.15
N PHE A 33 12.32 -6.46 13.22
CA PHE A 33 11.88 -5.07 13.15
C PHE A 33 12.93 -4.12 12.53
N GLU A 34 14.22 -4.38 12.74
CA GLU A 34 15.28 -3.53 12.19
C GLU A 34 15.46 -3.77 10.69
N ALA A 35 15.34 -5.03 10.24
CA ALA A 35 15.26 -5.35 8.82
C ALA A 35 14.04 -4.68 8.16
N LEU A 36 12.87 -4.75 8.79
CA LEU A 36 11.66 -4.07 8.32
C LEU A 36 11.88 -2.55 8.17
N VAL A 37 12.49 -1.90 9.15
CA VAL A 37 12.82 -0.47 9.09
C VAL A 37 13.78 -0.19 7.93
N ARG A 38 14.86 -0.97 7.78
CA ARG A 38 15.82 -0.80 6.68
C ARG A 38 15.15 -0.95 5.31
N VAL A 39 14.27 -1.95 5.15
CA VAL A 39 13.50 -2.19 3.91
C VAL A 39 12.64 -0.99 3.57
N ILE A 40 11.80 -0.50 4.51
CA ILE A 40 10.92 0.64 4.26
C ILE A 40 11.74 1.90 3.92
N ARG A 41 12.83 2.15 4.64
CA ARG A 41 13.71 3.30 4.37
C ARG A 41 14.35 3.22 2.98
N ALA A 42 14.85 2.06 2.59
CA ALA A 42 15.50 1.87 1.29
C ALA A 42 14.53 2.04 0.12
N CYS A 43 13.24 1.73 0.32
CA CYS A 43 12.19 2.02 -0.67
C CYS A 43 11.91 3.53 -0.86
N ALA A 44 12.30 4.38 0.11
CA ALA A 44 12.04 5.82 0.15
C ALA A 44 10.61 6.23 -0.28
N PRO A 45 9.56 5.71 0.38
CA PRO A 45 8.18 5.95 -0.01
C PRO A 45 7.65 7.33 0.45
N ASP A 46 6.74 7.90 -0.32
CA ASP A 46 5.89 9.01 0.13
C ASP A 46 4.67 8.55 0.91
N LEU A 47 4.16 7.37 0.55
CA LEU A 47 2.98 6.76 1.16
C LEU A 47 3.27 5.28 1.41
N VAL A 48 2.93 4.80 2.60
CA VAL A 48 3.04 3.37 2.96
C VAL A 48 1.68 2.85 3.39
N LEU A 49 1.21 1.83 2.70
CA LEU A 49 -0.03 1.12 2.92
C LEU A 49 0.34 -0.20 3.59
N ILE A 50 0.22 -0.22 4.93
CA ILE A 50 0.64 -1.35 5.76
C ILE A 50 -0.55 -2.27 6.00
N GLN A 51 -0.29 -3.57 5.99
CA GLN A 51 -1.21 -4.62 6.44
C GLN A 51 -0.67 -5.31 7.69
N GLU A 52 -1.58 -5.88 8.49
CA GLU A 52 -1.26 -6.50 9.78
C GLU A 52 -0.45 -5.63 10.73
N ALA A 53 -0.66 -4.31 10.75
CA ALA A 53 -0.09 -3.51 11.84
C ALA A 53 -0.61 -4.02 13.20
N PRO A 54 0.16 -3.90 14.29
CA PRO A 54 -0.32 -4.22 15.63
C PRO A 54 -1.66 -3.54 15.91
N ARG A 55 -2.59 -4.26 16.55
CA ARG A 55 -3.98 -3.79 16.76
C ARG A 55 -4.41 -3.76 18.22
N PHE A 56 -3.65 -4.43 19.08
CA PHE A 56 -3.98 -4.63 20.48
C PHE A 56 -3.16 -3.70 21.38
N PHE A 57 -2.87 -4.11 22.61
CA PHE A 57 -2.20 -3.30 23.61
C PHE A 57 -1.04 -2.47 23.04
N ARG A 58 -1.05 -1.16 23.29
CA ARG A 58 -0.03 -0.18 22.85
C ARG A 58 0.16 -0.09 21.33
N TRP A 59 -0.80 -0.49 20.50
CA TRP A 59 -0.68 -0.41 19.04
C TRP A 59 -0.31 0.98 18.52
N ARG A 60 -0.84 2.06 19.12
CA ARG A 60 -0.47 3.44 18.73
C ARG A 60 1.01 3.73 18.94
N LYS A 61 1.61 3.21 20.02
CA LYS A 61 3.05 3.34 20.30
C LYS A 61 3.86 2.54 19.29
N ALA A 62 3.40 1.36 18.89
CA ALA A 62 4.06 0.57 17.86
C ALA A 62 4.01 1.25 16.48
N ALA A 63 2.85 1.78 16.08
CA ALA A 63 2.69 2.55 14.85
C ALA A 63 3.57 3.80 14.83
N ALA A 64 3.55 4.60 15.91
CA ALA A 64 4.40 5.78 16.05
C ALA A 64 5.90 5.42 16.03
N ARG A 65 6.29 4.31 16.66
CA ARG A 65 7.68 3.82 16.63
C ARG A 65 8.10 3.44 15.21
N LEU A 66 7.27 2.70 14.47
CA LEU A 66 7.59 2.36 13.08
C LEU A 66 7.77 3.63 12.24
N ALA A 67 6.78 4.54 12.29
CA ALA A 67 6.82 5.80 11.55
C ALA A 67 8.09 6.61 11.85
N ALA A 68 8.41 6.82 13.13
CA ALA A 68 9.60 7.55 13.54
C ALA A 68 10.91 6.87 13.08
N ARG A 69 10.98 5.54 13.09
CA ARG A 69 12.17 4.80 12.67
C ARG A 69 12.36 4.80 11.16
N THR A 70 11.30 5.04 10.39
CA THR A 70 11.33 5.08 8.93
C THR A 70 11.29 6.51 8.35
N ASP A 71 11.45 7.54 9.18
CA ASP A 71 11.32 8.97 8.81
C ASP A 71 9.96 9.33 8.19
N LEU A 72 8.91 8.64 8.64
CA LEU A 72 7.53 8.86 8.21
C LEU A 72 6.68 9.34 9.40
N VAL A 73 5.46 9.77 9.10
CA VAL A 73 4.44 10.10 10.09
C VAL A 73 3.23 9.19 9.93
N VAL A 74 2.51 8.95 11.03
CA VAL A 74 1.25 8.19 11.00
C VAL A 74 0.17 9.05 10.37
N LEU A 75 -0.38 8.58 9.25
CA LEU A 75 -1.48 9.24 8.55
C LEU A 75 -2.84 8.82 9.13
N GLY A 76 -3.07 7.52 9.34
CA GLY A 76 -4.34 7.00 9.86
C GLY A 76 -4.37 5.46 9.94
N GLY A 77 -5.43 4.87 10.48
CA GLY A 77 -5.56 3.42 10.61
C GLY A 77 -4.88 2.81 11.82
N GLY A 78 -4.38 1.58 11.65
CA GLY A 78 -3.87 0.71 12.70
C GLY A 78 -4.99 -0.08 13.38
N GLY A 79 -5.05 -0.02 14.71
CA GLY A 79 -6.02 -0.78 15.49
C GLY A 79 -7.47 -0.40 15.18
N THR A 80 -7.75 0.87 14.85
CA THR A 80 -9.08 1.39 14.50
C THR A 80 -9.61 0.85 13.17
N ALA A 81 -8.72 0.56 12.21
CA ALA A 81 -9.06 -0.07 10.93
C ALA A 81 -8.92 -1.61 10.96
N ALA A 82 -8.72 -2.21 12.14
CA ALA A 82 -8.47 -3.63 12.30
C ALA A 82 -7.23 -4.16 11.55
N GLY A 83 -6.17 -3.35 11.40
CA GLY A 83 -4.84 -3.80 10.94
C GLY A 83 -4.22 -2.94 9.85
N PRO A 84 -4.97 -2.52 8.81
CA PRO A 84 -4.47 -1.58 7.83
C PRO A 84 -4.04 -0.27 8.46
N LEU A 85 -2.85 0.22 8.10
CA LEU A 85 -2.25 1.45 8.61
C LEU A 85 -1.71 2.25 7.43
N LEU A 86 -1.83 3.57 7.50
CA LEU A 86 -1.25 4.49 6.53
C LEU A 86 -0.13 5.29 7.19
N LEU A 87 1.03 5.31 6.56
CA LEU A 87 2.12 6.24 6.87
C LEU A 87 2.38 7.14 5.67
N CYS A 88 2.92 8.33 5.91
CA CYS A 88 3.33 9.23 4.84
C CYS A 88 4.62 9.99 5.15
N SER A 89 5.29 10.47 4.10
CA SER A 89 6.37 11.43 4.22
C SER A 89 5.81 12.83 4.51
N LEU A 90 6.68 13.77 4.85
CA LEU A 90 6.30 15.17 5.08
C LEU A 90 5.91 15.93 3.80
N ARG A 91 5.97 15.30 2.62
CA ARG A 91 5.45 15.87 1.36
C ARG A 91 3.93 15.84 1.29
N ALA A 92 3.29 15.00 2.10
CA ALA A 92 1.84 14.83 2.10
C ALA A 92 1.16 15.80 3.07
N THR A 93 0.27 16.64 2.54
CA THR A 93 -0.68 17.42 3.33
C THR A 93 -1.98 16.64 3.45
N VAL A 94 -2.46 16.44 4.67
CA VAL A 94 -3.68 15.66 4.94
C VAL A 94 -4.92 16.53 4.82
N GLU A 95 -5.87 16.14 3.96
CA GLU A 95 -7.19 16.79 3.92
C GLU A 95 -8.17 16.10 4.88
N ARG A 96 -8.20 14.77 4.86
CA ARG A 96 -9.03 13.98 5.77
C ARG A 96 -8.54 12.54 5.86
N THR A 97 -8.91 11.87 6.95
CA THR A 97 -8.63 10.47 7.23
C THR A 97 -9.89 9.82 7.77
N GLU A 98 -10.14 8.57 7.40
CA GLU A 98 -11.27 7.81 7.93
C GLU A 98 -10.93 6.32 7.96
N ASP A 99 -11.20 5.70 9.11
CA ASP A 99 -11.01 4.28 9.31
C ASP A 99 -12.36 3.56 9.24
N ILE A 100 -12.44 2.55 8.39
CA ILE A 100 -13.67 1.80 8.13
C ILE A 100 -13.54 0.40 8.71
N LEU A 101 -14.48 -0.02 9.55
CA LEU A 101 -14.60 -1.41 9.96
C LEU A 101 -15.64 -2.11 9.09
N LEU A 102 -15.25 -3.23 8.50
CA LEU A 102 -16.16 -4.03 7.69
C LEU A 102 -17.06 -4.89 8.58
N PRO A 103 -18.23 -5.32 8.06
CA PRO A 103 -19.08 -6.27 8.75
C PRO A 103 -18.29 -7.51 9.19
N LEU A 104 -18.55 -7.98 10.40
CA LEU A 104 -17.92 -9.18 10.93
C LEU A 104 -18.75 -10.40 10.55
N THR A 105 -18.18 -11.30 9.76
CA THR A 105 -18.72 -12.64 9.59
C THR A 105 -18.35 -13.50 10.82
N PRO A 106 -19.30 -14.13 11.51
CA PRO A 106 -19.00 -15.00 12.66
C PRO A 106 -17.99 -16.08 12.30
N GLY A 107 -16.97 -16.26 13.14
CA GLY A 107 -15.88 -17.23 12.93
C GLY A 107 -14.73 -16.71 12.05
N LEU A 108 -14.86 -15.56 11.40
CA LEU A 108 -13.79 -14.95 10.60
C LEU A 108 -13.13 -13.77 11.32
N HIS A 109 -11.95 -13.38 10.83
CA HIS A 109 -11.24 -12.22 11.35
C HIS A 109 -11.90 -10.92 10.89
N ARG A 110 -12.18 -10.02 11.83
CA ARG A 110 -12.63 -8.66 11.50
C ARG A 110 -11.60 -7.95 10.62
N ARG A 111 -12.07 -7.43 9.48
CA ARG A 111 -11.30 -6.60 8.53
C ARG A 111 -11.78 -5.15 8.55
N GLY A 112 -10.99 -4.29 7.93
CA GLY A 112 -11.27 -2.87 7.79
C GLY A 112 -10.42 -2.25 6.70
N PHE A 113 -10.60 -0.95 6.49
CA PHE A 113 -9.82 -0.11 5.59
C PHE A 113 -9.28 1.09 6.36
N ALA A 114 -8.03 1.45 6.11
CA ALA A 114 -7.50 2.76 6.48
C ALA A 114 -7.55 3.63 5.24
N THR A 115 -8.24 4.77 5.33
CA THR A 115 -8.42 5.68 4.18
C THR A 115 -7.97 7.10 4.48
N ALA A 116 -7.46 7.78 3.46
CA ALA A 116 -7.12 9.18 3.55
C ALA A 116 -7.33 9.88 2.20
N VAL A 117 -7.52 11.19 2.25
CA VAL A 117 -7.30 12.07 1.10
C VAL A 117 -6.17 13.01 1.45
N VAL A 118 -5.14 13.02 0.60
CA VAL A 118 -3.94 13.83 0.78
C VAL A 118 -3.66 14.69 -0.45
N ARG A 119 -2.86 15.72 -0.26
CA ARG A 119 -2.24 16.48 -1.34
C ARG A 119 -0.73 16.31 -1.32
N ILE A 120 -0.17 16.10 -2.50
CA ILE A 120 1.28 16.16 -2.72
C ILE A 120 1.47 17.05 -3.93
N ALA A 121 2.12 18.21 -3.75
CA ALA A 121 2.15 19.27 -4.75
C ALA A 121 0.72 19.67 -5.21
N GLY A 122 0.48 19.75 -6.54
CA GLY A 122 -0.83 20.02 -7.11
C GLY A 122 -1.76 18.80 -7.17
N ALA A 123 -1.25 17.60 -6.90
CA ALA A 123 -2.03 16.36 -6.97
C ALA A 123 -2.87 16.15 -5.71
N ARG A 124 -4.12 15.72 -5.88
CA ARG A 124 -5.04 15.33 -4.81
C ARG A 124 -5.35 13.85 -4.93
N ILE A 125 -5.08 13.07 -3.89
CA ILE A 125 -4.97 11.62 -3.97
C ILE A 125 -5.80 10.97 -2.86
N GLY A 126 -6.73 10.09 -3.23
CA GLY A 126 -7.32 9.13 -2.30
C GLY A 126 -6.39 7.95 -2.07
N VAL A 127 -6.23 7.54 -0.81
CA VAL A 127 -5.35 6.44 -0.41
C VAL A 127 -6.17 5.44 0.39
N LEU A 128 -6.07 4.15 0.06
CA LEU A 128 -6.77 3.09 0.77
C LEU A 128 -5.85 1.89 1.00
N SER A 129 -5.58 1.56 2.26
CA SER A 129 -4.94 0.29 2.65
C SER A 129 -5.98 -0.74 3.05
N CYS A 130 -5.84 -1.97 2.55
CA CYS A 130 -6.72 -3.09 2.89
C CYS A 130 -5.95 -4.39 3.17
N HIS A 131 -6.57 -5.28 3.96
CA HIS A 131 -6.17 -6.68 4.09
C HIS A 131 -7.45 -7.50 4.01
N LEU A 132 -7.66 -8.18 2.87
CA LEU A 132 -8.91 -8.88 2.60
C LEU A 132 -8.99 -10.23 3.33
N SER A 133 -10.18 -10.81 3.35
CA SER A 133 -10.44 -12.09 4.00
C SER A 133 -9.74 -13.26 3.30
N LEU A 134 -9.45 -14.30 4.08
CA LEU A 134 -9.05 -15.61 3.56
C LEU A 134 -10.25 -16.36 2.98
N ASP A 135 -11.46 -16.10 3.50
CA ASP A 135 -12.69 -16.65 2.95
C ASP A 135 -13.02 -16.01 1.60
N ARG A 136 -13.35 -16.84 0.61
CA ARG A 136 -13.56 -16.39 -0.77
C ARG A 136 -14.78 -15.48 -0.90
N THR A 137 -15.88 -15.81 -0.23
CA THR A 137 -17.14 -15.06 -0.33
C THR A 137 -17.02 -13.72 0.35
N GLU A 138 -16.49 -13.72 1.58
CA GLU A 138 -16.23 -12.48 2.32
C GLU A 138 -15.23 -11.60 1.58
N ARG A 139 -14.14 -12.16 1.04
CA ARG A 139 -13.15 -11.42 0.26
C ARG A 139 -13.76 -10.70 -0.95
N LEU A 140 -14.64 -11.34 -1.70
CA LEU A 140 -15.32 -10.70 -2.83
C LEU A 140 -16.24 -9.56 -2.36
N ALA A 141 -17.02 -9.78 -1.31
CA ALA A 141 -17.86 -8.72 -0.73
C ALA A 141 -17.04 -7.53 -0.23
N GLN A 142 -15.86 -7.78 0.35
CA GLN A 142 -14.94 -6.74 0.79
C GLN A 142 -14.31 -5.98 -0.39
N ALA A 143 -14.05 -6.65 -1.52
CA ALA A 143 -13.60 -5.98 -2.75
C ALA A 143 -14.68 -5.03 -3.32
N GLU A 144 -15.97 -5.41 -3.27
CA GLU A 144 -17.07 -4.49 -3.63
C GLU A 144 -17.16 -3.31 -2.67
N ALA A 145 -17.07 -3.57 -1.36
CA ALA A 145 -17.09 -2.51 -0.35
C ALA A 145 -15.92 -1.52 -0.53
N LEU A 146 -14.75 -2.01 -0.94
CA LEU A 146 -13.58 -1.20 -1.26
C LEU A 146 -13.86 -0.25 -2.44
N LEU A 147 -14.46 -0.76 -3.52
CA LEU A 147 -14.83 0.06 -4.68
C LEU A 147 -15.88 1.12 -4.31
N GLY A 148 -16.93 0.74 -3.57
CA GLY A 148 -17.92 1.69 -3.06
C GLY A 148 -17.30 2.76 -2.17
N ARG A 149 -16.29 2.39 -1.36
CA ARG A 149 -15.56 3.34 -0.53
C ARG A 149 -14.71 4.32 -1.36
N LEU A 150 -14.08 3.87 -2.44
CA LEU A 150 -13.36 4.75 -3.37
C LEU A 150 -14.30 5.75 -4.04
N ASP A 151 -15.45 5.29 -4.55
CA ASP A 151 -16.44 6.16 -5.19
C ASP A 151 -16.92 7.24 -4.19
N ALA A 152 -17.15 6.86 -2.92
CA ALA A 152 -17.53 7.78 -1.84
C ALA A 152 -16.45 8.81 -1.46
N MET A 153 -15.18 8.60 -1.84
CA MET A 153 -14.13 9.59 -1.59
C MET A 153 -14.29 10.85 -2.46
N GLY A 154 -14.98 10.79 -3.61
CA GLY A 154 -15.12 11.96 -4.48
C GLY A 154 -13.75 12.55 -4.87
N VAL A 155 -12.81 11.68 -5.27
CA VAL A 155 -11.49 12.02 -5.78
C VAL A 155 -11.32 11.41 -7.16
N GLU A 156 -10.64 12.11 -8.06
CA GLU A 156 -10.33 11.61 -9.41
C GLU A 156 -9.16 10.60 -9.39
N HIS A 157 -8.15 10.89 -8.57
CA HIS A 157 -6.95 10.08 -8.45
C HIS A 157 -6.98 9.31 -7.13
N ALA A 158 -6.90 7.99 -7.21
CA ALA A 158 -6.80 7.15 -6.02
C ALA A 158 -5.78 6.03 -6.20
N VAL A 159 -5.14 5.66 -5.08
CA VAL A 159 -4.22 4.53 -4.96
C VAL A 159 -4.74 3.58 -3.89
N VAL A 160 -4.80 2.30 -4.24
CA VAL A 160 -5.19 1.22 -3.33
C VAL A 160 -4.03 0.25 -3.21
N GLY A 161 -3.76 -0.22 -2.01
CA GLY A 161 -2.71 -1.20 -1.75
C GLY A 161 -3.10 -2.14 -0.64
N GLY A 162 -2.74 -3.40 -0.77
CA GLY A 162 -3.14 -4.39 0.21
C GLY A 162 -2.65 -5.78 -0.06
N ASP A 163 -2.79 -6.60 0.98
CA ASP A 163 -2.81 -8.05 0.89
C ASP A 163 -4.25 -8.46 0.53
N LEU A 164 -4.44 -8.89 -0.70
CA LEU A 164 -5.73 -9.32 -1.22
C LEU A 164 -6.04 -10.76 -0.85
N ASN A 165 -5.09 -11.53 -0.31
CA ASN A 165 -5.22 -12.98 -0.09
C ASN A 165 -5.67 -13.75 -1.35
N GLU A 166 -5.39 -13.20 -2.54
CA GLU A 166 -5.86 -13.77 -3.80
C GLU A 166 -4.93 -13.42 -4.95
N ALA A 167 -4.64 -14.42 -5.79
CA ALA A 167 -3.84 -14.26 -6.99
C ALA A 167 -4.62 -13.53 -8.10
N PRO A 168 -3.94 -13.00 -9.14
CA PRO A 168 -4.56 -12.16 -10.19
C PRO A 168 -5.75 -12.79 -10.93
N GLY A 169 -5.79 -14.12 -11.05
CA GLY A 169 -6.91 -14.84 -11.67
C GLY A 169 -8.17 -14.98 -10.80
N GLY A 170 -8.08 -14.64 -9.51
CA GLY A 170 -9.18 -14.82 -8.57
C GLY A 170 -10.31 -13.79 -8.71
N PRO A 171 -11.52 -14.08 -8.21
CA PRO A 171 -12.70 -13.23 -8.40
C PRO A 171 -12.57 -11.81 -7.84
N ALA A 172 -12.08 -11.65 -6.61
CA ALA A 172 -11.92 -10.35 -5.96
C ALA A 172 -10.80 -9.54 -6.62
N PHE A 173 -9.68 -10.18 -6.97
CA PHE A 173 -8.62 -9.50 -7.72
C PHE A 173 -9.14 -8.99 -9.07
N ARG A 174 -9.76 -9.86 -9.88
CA ARG A 174 -10.34 -9.49 -11.17
C ARG A 174 -11.41 -8.41 -11.03
N ARG A 175 -12.19 -8.44 -9.95
CA ARG A 175 -13.18 -7.40 -9.67
C ARG A 175 -12.53 -6.03 -9.49
N LEU A 176 -11.47 -5.94 -8.69
CA LEU A 176 -10.70 -4.70 -8.52
C LEU A 176 -10.03 -4.27 -9.83
N ALA A 177 -9.36 -5.19 -10.52
CA ALA A 177 -8.68 -4.93 -11.80
C ALA A 177 -9.64 -4.56 -12.95
N GLY A 178 -10.92 -4.90 -12.84
CA GLY A 178 -11.96 -4.45 -13.79
C GLY A 178 -12.38 -3.00 -13.63
N ARG A 179 -12.06 -2.37 -12.50
CA ARG A 179 -12.37 -0.95 -12.19
C ARG A 179 -11.12 -0.08 -12.01
N LEU A 180 -9.99 -0.69 -11.69
CA LEU A 180 -8.72 -0.04 -11.36
C LEU A 180 -7.59 -0.66 -12.19
N GLN A 181 -6.53 0.08 -12.39
CA GLN A 181 -5.30 -0.42 -13.02
C GLN A 181 -4.49 -1.23 -12.00
N ASP A 182 -4.21 -2.51 -12.28
CA ASP A 182 -3.17 -3.27 -11.58
C ASP A 182 -1.80 -2.71 -11.98
N CYS A 183 -1.12 -2.03 -11.05
CA CYS A 183 0.12 -1.32 -11.36
C CYS A 183 1.21 -2.25 -11.88
N TRP A 184 1.30 -3.48 -11.37
CA TRP A 184 2.30 -4.44 -11.83
C TRP A 184 1.99 -4.88 -13.27
N ALA A 185 0.73 -5.15 -13.59
CA ALA A 185 0.34 -5.55 -14.94
C ALA A 185 0.52 -4.42 -15.97
N VAL A 186 0.32 -3.16 -15.56
CA VAL A 186 0.49 -1.99 -16.44
C VAL A 186 1.97 -1.71 -16.75
N ARG A 187 2.84 -1.75 -15.73
CA ARG A 187 4.26 -1.43 -15.90
C ARG A 187 5.13 -2.29 -14.96
N PRO A 188 5.37 -3.57 -15.27
CA PRO A 188 6.10 -4.47 -14.39
C PRO A 188 7.55 -4.01 -14.23
N ARG A 189 7.99 -3.92 -12.97
CA ARG A 189 9.38 -3.62 -12.61
C ARG A 189 9.75 -4.28 -11.29
N GLY A 190 10.76 -5.14 -11.33
CA GLY A 190 11.16 -5.95 -10.18
C GLY A 190 10.47 -7.31 -10.18
N GLY A 191 10.33 -7.94 -9.01
CA GLY A 191 9.66 -9.22 -8.86
C GLY A 191 8.13 -9.13 -8.93
N GLU A 192 7.49 -10.25 -9.28
CA GLU A 192 6.02 -10.37 -9.30
C GLU A 192 5.48 -10.93 -7.99
N HIS A 193 6.02 -12.07 -7.57
CA HIS A 193 5.47 -12.84 -6.45
C HIS A 193 5.90 -12.24 -5.11
N THR A 194 4.95 -12.22 -4.18
CA THR A 194 5.09 -11.53 -2.89
C THR A 194 5.07 -12.50 -1.71
N PHE A 195 4.55 -13.72 -1.88
CA PHE A 195 4.39 -14.68 -0.79
C PHE A 195 4.69 -16.14 -1.20
N PRO A 196 5.29 -16.94 -0.31
CA PRO A 196 5.99 -16.51 0.92
C PRO A 196 7.35 -15.88 0.57
N SER A 197 7.88 -15.01 1.41
CA SER A 197 9.10 -14.25 1.10
C SER A 197 10.34 -15.12 0.78
N HIS A 198 10.48 -16.28 1.43
CA HIS A 198 11.59 -17.23 1.25
C HIS A 198 11.51 -18.12 0.00
N GLY A 199 10.44 -17.99 -0.80
CA GLY A 199 10.22 -18.77 -2.00
C GLY A 199 8.94 -18.34 -2.70
N PRO A 200 8.87 -17.09 -3.20
CA PRO A 200 7.61 -16.47 -3.55
C PRO A 200 7.04 -17.09 -4.83
N GLY A 201 5.89 -17.75 -4.69
CA GLY A 201 5.16 -18.39 -5.78
C GLY A 201 3.76 -17.81 -6.01
N ARG A 202 3.36 -16.80 -5.23
CA ARG A 202 2.05 -16.16 -5.32
C ARG A 202 2.20 -14.65 -5.26
N ARG A 203 1.45 -13.94 -6.10
CA ARG A 203 1.23 -12.49 -6.00
C ARG A 203 -0.12 -12.23 -5.35
N ILE A 204 -0.12 -12.05 -4.03
CA ILE A 204 -1.33 -11.75 -3.26
C ILE A 204 -1.35 -10.33 -2.74
N ASP A 205 -0.20 -9.64 -2.74
CA ASP A 205 -0.09 -8.23 -2.44
C ASP A 205 -0.05 -7.44 -3.76
N ALA A 206 -0.75 -6.32 -3.81
CA ALA A 206 -0.85 -5.50 -5.02
C ALA A 206 -1.03 -4.01 -4.72
N LEU A 207 -0.67 -3.19 -5.71
CA LEU A 207 -1.02 -1.77 -5.80
C LEU A 207 -1.91 -1.56 -7.02
N PHE A 208 -3.01 -0.83 -6.84
CA PHE A 208 -3.93 -0.43 -7.89
C PHE A 208 -4.08 1.09 -7.93
N THR A 209 -4.40 1.62 -9.11
CA THR A 209 -4.69 3.05 -9.30
C THR A 209 -5.94 3.30 -10.13
N THR A 210 -6.55 4.47 -9.99
CA THR A 210 -7.52 4.95 -11.00
C THR A 210 -6.82 5.29 -12.31
N GLY A 211 -7.57 5.23 -13.42
CA GLY A 211 -7.02 5.36 -14.78
C GLY A 211 -6.30 6.68 -15.12
N GLY A 212 -6.52 7.73 -14.33
CA GLY A 212 -5.86 9.03 -14.51
C GLY A 212 -4.43 9.11 -13.94
N ILE A 213 -3.96 8.05 -13.25
CA ILE A 213 -2.60 7.98 -12.70
C ILE A 213 -1.71 7.20 -13.67
N GLU A 214 -0.57 7.76 -14.05
CA GLU A 214 0.41 7.06 -14.87
C GLU A 214 1.31 6.18 -13.99
N VAL A 215 1.38 4.88 -14.31
CA VAL A 215 2.25 3.92 -13.62
C VAL A 215 3.63 3.91 -14.28
N LEU A 216 4.66 4.38 -13.57
CA LEU A 216 6.04 4.45 -14.07
C LEU A 216 6.80 3.15 -13.86
N GLY A 217 6.35 2.34 -12.90
CA GLY A 217 6.85 1.00 -12.64
C GLY A 217 6.30 0.47 -11.32
N CYS A 218 6.08 -0.84 -11.23
CA CYS A 218 5.59 -1.49 -10.01
C CYS A 218 6.08 -2.93 -9.89
N GLY A 219 6.43 -3.34 -8.66
CA GLY A 219 6.73 -4.73 -8.31
C GLY A 219 7.53 -4.84 -7.02
N VAL A 220 8.01 -6.05 -6.73
CA VAL A 220 8.93 -6.29 -5.62
C VAL A 220 10.27 -5.64 -5.94
N PRO A 221 10.73 -4.66 -5.15
CA PRO A 221 11.92 -3.90 -5.46
C PRO A 221 13.17 -4.79 -5.40
N THR A 222 14.06 -4.62 -6.37
CA THR A 222 15.36 -5.30 -6.44
C THR A 222 16.49 -4.27 -6.42
N GLY A 223 17.65 -4.64 -5.86
CA GLY A 223 18.83 -3.75 -5.83
C GLY A 223 18.63 -2.48 -5.00
N LEU A 224 17.83 -2.54 -3.93
CA LEU A 224 17.63 -1.42 -3.02
C LEU A 224 18.95 -1.04 -2.31
N PRO A 225 19.28 0.26 -2.21
CA PRO A 225 20.54 0.70 -1.64
C PRO A 225 20.61 0.41 -0.14
N GLY A 226 21.75 -0.09 0.33
CA GLY A 226 22.02 -0.27 1.76
C GLY A 226 21.32 -1.46 2.42
N ILE A 227 20.64 -2.32 1.64
CA ILE A 227 20.04 -3.57 2.13
C ILE A 227 20.35 -4.73 1.17
N SER A 228 20.16 -5.94 1.66
CA SER A 228 20.35 -7.18 0.92
C SER A 228 19.04 -7.97 0.80
N GLY A 229 19.06 -9.06 0.03
CA GLY A 229 17.95 -10.01 0.02
C GLY A 229 17.66 -10.61 1.40
N ALA A 230 18.67 -10.73 2.27
CA ALA A 230 18.48 -11.25 3.63
C ALA A 230 17.60 -10.32 4.49
N ASP A 231 17.68 -9.00 4.28
CA ASP A 231 16.81 -8.04 4.97
C ASP A 231 15.34 -8.23 4.57
N LEU A 232 15.07 -8.46 3.28
CA LEU A 232 13.73 -8.73 2.78
C LEU A 232 13.15 -10.02 3.37
N LEU A 233 13.98 -11.05 3.56
CA LEU A 233 13.58 -12.34 4.15
C LEU A 233 13.37 -12.25 5.66
N ALA A 234 14.15 -11.42 6.35
CA ALA A 234 14.09 -11.27 7.80
C ALA A 234 12.95 -10.35 8.27
N ALA A 235 12.53 -9.40 7.43
CA ALA A 235 11.56 -8.36 7.80
C ALA A 235 10.14 -8.89 8.07
N THR A 236 9.66 -9.84 7.26
CA THR A 236 8.31 -10.42 7.31
C THR A 236 8.19 -11.59 6.33
N ASP A 237 7.10 -12.34 6.39
CA ASP A 237 6.78 -13.46 5.48
C ASP A 237 6.24 -13.01 4.11
N HIS A 238 6.07 -11.70 3.89
CA HIS A 238 5.74 -11.09 2.60
C HIS A 238 6.93 -10.27 2.05
N LEU A 239 6.99 -10.14 0.73
CA LEU A 239 7.85 -9.16 0.06
C LEU A 239 7.04 -7.88 -0.20
N PRO A 240 7.67 -6.70 -0.08
CA PRO A 240 7.00 -5.43 -0.34
C PRO A 240 6.66 -5.26 -1.82
N VAL A 241 5.58 -4.53 -2.12
CA VAL A 241 5.26 -4.06 -3.47
C VAL A 241 5.45 -2.55 -3.52
N LEU A 242 6.35 -2.08 -4.39
CA LEU A 242 6.68 -0.66 -4.55
C LEU A 242 6.26 -0.20 -5.95
N ALA A 243 5.53 0.92 -6.01
CA ALA A 243 5.18 1.58 -7.26
C ALA A 243 5.72 3.01 -7.31
N ALA A 244 6.20 3.43 -8.47
CA ALA A 244 6.40 4.84 -8.80
C ALA A 244 5.25 5.30 -9.71
N LEU A 245 4.58 6.37 -9.29
CA LEU A 245 3.35 6.86 -9.92
C LEU A 245 3.51 8.33 -10.26
N ARG A 246 3.08 8.75 -11.45
CA ARG A 246 2.89 10.17 -11.77
C ARG A 246 1.41 10.50 -11.66
N VAL A 247 1.09 11.39 -10.73
CA VAL A 247 -0.27 11.83 -10.47
C VAL A 247 -0.44 13.27 -11.00
N PRO A 248 -1.38 13.50 -11.93
CA PRO A 248 -1.66 14.84 -12.43
C PRO A 248 -2.05 15.82 -11.33
N ALA A 249 -1.77 17.10 -11.56
CA ALA A 249 -2.33 18.16 -10.74
C ALA A 249 -3.85 18.23 -10.98
N VAL A 250 -4.62 18.40 -9.90
CA VAL A 250 -6.04 18.75 -10.06
C VAL A 250 -6.13 20.22 -10.45
N ARG A 251 -6.88 20.50 -11.51
CA ARG A 251 -7.20 21.89 -11.88
C ARG A 251 -7.92 22.53 -10.69
N ARG A 252 -7.45 23.71 -10.26
CA ARG A 252 -8.22 24.52 -9.31
C ARG A 252 -9.49 24.96 -10.03
N ALA A 253 -10.64 24.59 -9.48
CA ALA A 253 -11.91 25.18 -9.85
C ALA A 253 -11.94 26.65 -9.44
#